data_AF-A0A2V6LX83-F1
#
_entry.id   AF-A0A2V6LX83-F1
#
_cell.length_a   1.000
_cell.length_b   1.000
_cell.length_c   1.000
_cell.angle_alpha   90.00
_cell.angle_beta   90.00
_cell.angle_gamma   90.00
#
_symmetry.space_group_name_H-M   'P 1'
#
loop_
_entity.id
_entity.type
_entity.pdbx_description
1 polymer ?
#
loop_
_entity_poly.entity_id
_entity_poly.type
_entity_poly.pdbx_seq_one_letter_code
_entity_poly.pdbx_strand_id
1 'polypeptide(L)'
;DACQSGYTFFRRATNTQATADQYDSNHEWIYVVYDASKGPILDTGTTYGTISPGKAAQTAAYFVRYNGATGAVDLGPTLLDDQAVGHQAFPDVSADGGVLHAFWWDSRHDRCYSLIRPFGNCANRTTVPSLDVFATTSSNHGVSWTTPVKITDRMSNGNFEQFDNRAVPFGGDYLTITGVGSFAFGTWTDWRDTVHGTDPREAPEDQDAATSDVHQCRVVLTIQTKSGPVNTWSGDLCPHDGGIDQNIYGAVTP
;
A
#
# COMPACT_ATOMS: atom_id res chain seq x y z
N ASP A 1 -3.26 16.51 -11.25
CA ASP A 1 -2.11 17.30 -10.77
C ASP A 1 -0.94 16.39 -10.43
N ALA A 2 0.12 16.42 -11.23
CA ALA A 2 1.34 15.63 -11.03
C ALA A 2 2.01 15.95 -9.69
N CYS A 3 2.63 14.94 -9.07
CA CYS A 3 3.26 15.09 -7.76
C CYS A 3 4.52 15.98 -7.84
N GLN A 4 4.65 16.96 -6.93
CA GLN A 4 5.81 17.88 -6.93
C GLN A 4 7.17 17.18 -6.76
N SER A 5 7.17 15.93 -6.28
CA SER A 5 8.39 15.14 -6.14
C SER A 5 8.94 14.62 -7.46
N GLY A 6 8.13 14.62 -8.53
CA GLY A 6 8.44 14.00 -9.81
C GLY A 6 8.35 12.48 -9.79
N TYR A 7 7.66 11.90 -8.80
CA TYR A 7 7.36 10.46 -8.73
C TYR A 7 5.85 10.25 -8.82
N THR A 8 5.46 9.13 -9.43
CA THR A 8 4.06 8.68 -9.50
C THR A 8 3.83 7.57 -8.48
N PHE A 9 2.96 7.81 -7.50
CA PHE A 9 2.72 6.85 -6.42
C PHE A 9 1.37 7.07 -5.74
N PHE A 10 0.81 5.99 -5.23
CA PHE A 10 -0.36 6.09 -4.36
C PHE A 10 0.04 6.75 -3.04
N ARG A 11 -0.75 7.72 -2.61
CA ARG A 11 -0.50 8.42 -1.34
C ARG A 11 -0.84 7.48 -0.18
N ARG A 12 0.01 7.50 0.84
CA ARG A 12 -0.21 6.83 2.12
C ARG A 12 0.18 7.73 3.28
N ALA A 13 -0.45 7.48 4.42
CA ALA A 13 -0.01 7.94 5.73
C ALA A 13 0.21 6.70 6.61
N THR A 14 0.78 6.88 7.80
CA THR A 14 0.78 5.82 8.82
C THR A 14 -0.65 5.35 9.05
N ASN A 15 -0.86 4.05 8.90
CA ASN A 15 -2.11 3.39 9.23
C ASN A 15 -1.94 2.68 10.58
N THR A 16 -2.98 2.75 11.41
CA THR A 16 -3.03 2.08 12.71
C THR A 16 -4.29 1.24 12.75
N GLN A 17 -4.13 -0.05 13.02
CA GLN A 17 -5.23 -0.98 13.27
C GLN A 17 -5.14 -1.50 14.70
N ALA A 18 -6.30 -1.75 15.30
CA ALA A 18 -6.39 -2.25 16.65
C ALA A 18 -7.52 -3.28 16.78
N THR A 19 -7.30 -4.28 17.61
CA THR A 19 -8.28 -5.30 17.96
C THR A 19 -8.17 -5.70 19.42
N ALA A 20 -9.16 -6.43 19.91
CA ALA A 20 -9.17 -7.04 21.24
C ALA A 20 -9.74 -8.45 21.14
N ASP A 21 -9.29 -9.32 22.02
CA ASP A 21 -9.78 -10.70 22.10
C ASP A 21 -11.02 -10.76 22.99
N GLN A 22 -12.18 -10.98 22.38
CA GLN A 22 -13.46 -11.02 23.12
C GLN A 22 -13.59 -12.22 24.06
N TYR A 23 -12.74 -13.24 23.91
CA TYR A 23 -12.77 -14.44 24.72
C TYR A 23 -11.71 -14.44 25.85
N ASP A 24 -10.84 -13.44 25.90
CA ASP A 24 -9.91 -13.26 27.02
C ASP A 24 -10.62 -12.60 28.21
N SER A 25 -11.20 -13.41 29.09
CA SER A 25 -11.87 -12.91 30.30
C SER A 25 -10.90 -12.45 31.39
N ASN A 26 -9.59 -12.65 31.23
CA ASN A 26 -8.59 -12.40 32.26
C ASN A 26 -7.82 -11.10 32.03
N HIS A 27 -7.85 -10.57 30.80
CA HIS A 27 -7.12 -9.36 30.44
C HIS A 27 -7.98 -8.41 29.61
N GLU A 28 -7.82 -7.11 29.84
CA GLU A 28 -8.37 -6.06 28.99
C GLU A 28 -7.35 -5.65 27.92
N TRP A 29 -6.71 -6.61 27.24
CA TRP A 29 -5.64 -6.27 26.29
C TRP A 29 -6.17 -5.69 24.98
N ILE A 30 -5.49 -4.66 24.49
CA ILE A 30 -5.70 -4.08 23.15
C ILE A 30 -4.44 -4.33 22.35
N TYR A 31 -4.60 -5.03 21.22
CA TYR A 31 -3.53 -5.35 20.29
C TYR A 31 -3.54 -4.35 19.16
N VAL A 32 -2.42 -3.66 18.94
CA VAL A 32 -2.33 -2.59 17.95
C VAL A 32 -1.17 -2.90 17.01
N VAL A 33 -1.42 -2.72 15.72
CA VAL A 33 -0.39 -2.72 14.68
C VAL A 33 -0.39 -1.39 13.95
N TYR A 34 0.79 -0.96 13.53
CA TYR A 34 0.95 0.28 12.78
C TYR A 34 2.22 0.25 11.93
N ASP A 35 2.26 1.02 10.84
CA ASP A 35 3.49 1.23 10.08
C ASP A 35 4.19 2.54 10.46
N ALA A 36 5.48 2.45 10.76
CA ALA A 36 6.30 3.60 11.10
C ALA A 36 7.69 3.48 10.50
N SER A 37 8.39 4.61 10.40
CA SER A 37 9.76 4.64 9.93
C SER A 37 10.74 4.03 10.95
N LYS A 38 11.71 3.27 10.45
CA LYS A 38 12.83 2.67 11.18
C LYS A 38 14.17 3.04 10.54
N GLY A 39 15.22 2.95 11.36
CA GLY A 39 16.59 3.15 10.89
C GLY A 39 16.92 4.62 10.59
N PRO A 40 17.95 4.88 9.78
CA PRO A 40 18.43 6.23 9.52
C PRO A 40 17.44 7.04 8.66
N ILE A 41 17.30 8.32 8.98
CA ILE A 41 16.58 9.30 8.18
C ILE A 41 17.55 9.89 7.16
N LEU A 42 17.18 9.84 5.88
CA LEU A 42 17.98 10.34 4.75
C LEU A 42 17.26 11.48 4.02
N ASP A 43 18.05 12.35 3.40
CA ASP A 43 17.56 13.34 2.43
C ASP A 43 17.16 12.65 1.13
N THR A 44 15.98 12.99 0.60
CA THR A 44 15.47 12.37 -0.64
C THR A 44 15.89 13.12 -1.91
N GLY A 45 16.37 14.36 -1.77
CA GLY A 45 16.68 15.24 -2.91
C GLY A 45 15.45 15.69 -3.72
N THR A 46 14.24 15.37 -3.25
CA THR A 46 12.96 15.77 -3.84
C THR A 46 12.03 16.24 -2.72
N THR A 47 10.77 16.53 -3.01
CA THR A 47 9.76 16.78 -1.96
C THR A 47 9.16 15.50 -1.38
N TYR A 48 9.47 14.32 -1.94
CA TYR A 48 9.02 13.04 -1.36
C TYR A 48 9.61 12.84 0.03
N GLY A 49 8.81 12.25 0.93
CA GLY A 49 9.27 11.85 2.25
C GLY A 49 8.24 11.02 3.00
N THR A 50 8.72 10.09 3.81
CA THR A 50 7.91 9.25 4.73
C THR A 50 7.88 9.81 6.16
N ILE A 51 8.70 10.81 6.45
CA ILE A 51 8.77 11.51 7.75
C ILE A 51 8.25 12.94 7.62
N SER A 52 8.80 13.67 6.66
CA SER A 52 8.45 15.04 6.32
C SER A 52 8.89 15.29 4.87
N PRO A 53 8.41 16.35 4.20
CA PRO A 53 8.89 16.67 2.85
C PRO A 53 10.43 16.69 2.78
N GLY A 54 10.99 15.93 1.84
CA GLY A 54 12.44 15.82 1.63
C GLY A 54 13.20 14.86 2.56
N LYS A 55 12.53 14.23 3.53
CA LYS A 55 13.13 13.29 4.49
C LYS A 55 12.39 11.95 4.49
N ALA A 56 13.14 10.88 4.31
CA ALA A 56 12.58 9.53 4.32
C ALA A 56 13.43 8.56 5.16
N ALA A 57 12.76 7.53 5.65
CA ALA A 57 13.32 6.38 6.32
C ALA A 57 12.56 5.12 5.86
N GLN A 58 13.12 3.94 6.13
CA GLN A 58 12.48 2.69 5.77
C GLN A 58 11.25 2.50 6.66
N THR A 59 10.04 2.34 6.11
CA THR A 59 8.88 1.97 6.94
C THR A 59 8.84 0.47 7.26
N ALA A 60 8.42 0.14 8.48
CA ALA A 60 8.25 -1.22 8.96
C ALA A 60 6.93 -1.35 9.73
N ALA A 61 6.39 -2.57 9.79
CA ALA A 61 5.19 -2.90 10.55
C ALA A 61 5.56 -3.23 12.01
N TYR A 62 4.89 -2.57 12.94
CA TYR A 62 5.08 -2.70 14.37
C TYR A 62 3.86 -3.32 15.03
N PHE A 63 4.09 -3.96 16.16
CA PHE A 63 3.08 -4.45 17.09
C PHE A 63 3.31 -3.86 18.48
N VAL A 64 2.22 -3.51 19.15
CA VAL A 64 2.20 -3.11 20.56
C VAL A 64 0.94 -3.67 21.22
N ARG A 65 1.06 -4.10 22.48
CA ARG A 65 -0.08 -4.50 23.31
C ARG A 65 -0.23 -3.52 24.46
N TYR A 66 -1.42 -2.98 24.61
CA TYR A 66 -1.80 -2.14 25.74
C TYR A 66 -2.60 -2.93 26.76
N ASN A 67 -2.46 -2.56 28.03
CA ASN A 67 -3.42 -2.88 29.08
C ASN A 67 -4.56 -1.85 29.03
N GLY A 68 -5.73 -2.27 28.55
CA GLY A 68 -6.91 -1.42 28.38
C GLY A 68 -7.48 -0.83 29.67
N ALA A 69 -7.30 -1.51 30.81
CA ALA A 69 -7.77 -1.02 32.10
C ALA A 69 -6.93 0.19 32.60
N THR A 70 -5.64 0.22 32.28
CA THR A 70 -4.70 1.22 32.80
C THR A 70 -4.17 2.18 31.73
N GLY A 71 -4.32 1.84 30.45
CA GLY A 71 -3.70 2.53 29.31
C GLY A 71 -2.19 2.33 29.19
N ALA A 72 -1.58 1.50 30.04
CA ALA A 72 -0.14 1.25 30.00
C ALA A 72 0.24 0.36 28.81
N VAL A 73 1.41 0.61 28.22
CA VAL A 73 2.03 -0.35 27.28
C VAL A 73 2.46 -1.57 28.09
N ASP A 74 1.94 -2.72 27.70
CA ASP A 74 2.21 -4.00 28.34
C ASP A 74 3.29 -4.79 27.58
N LEU A 75 3.31 -4.69 26.25
CA LEU A 75 4.34 -5.29 25.39
C LEU A 75 4.62 -4.41 24.16
N GLY A 76 5.89 -4.33 23.76
CA GLY A 76 6.31 -3.60 22.56
C GLY A 76 6.75 -2.15 22.81
N PRO A 77 6.98 -1.37 21.73
CA PRO A 77 6.75 -1.74 20.34
C PRO A 77 7.79 -2.75 19.82
N THR A 78 7.34 -3.76 19.07
CA THR A 78 8.20 -4.75 18.39
C THR A 78 7.95 -4.72 16.89
N LEU A 79 8.98 -5.02 16.10
CA LEU A 79 8.83 -5.23 14.66
C LEU A 79 8.16 -6.58 14.41
N LEU A 80 7.15 -6.61 13.54
CA LEU A 80 6.56 -7.87 13.07
C LEU A 80 7.52 -8.62 12.12
N ASP A 81 8.28 -7.88 11.32
CA ASP A 81 9.30 -8.45 10.43
C ASP A 81 10.44 -7.45 10.13
N ASP A 82 11.62 -7.68 10.72
CA ASP A 82 12.77 -6.81 10.57
C ASP A 82 13.55 -7.05 9.27
N GLN A 83 13.03 -6.52 8.16
CA GLN A 83 13.67 -6.61 6.84
C GLN A 83 14.70 -5.49 6.60
N ALA A 84 15.84 -5.80 5.97
CA ALA A 84 16.87 -4.81 5.63
C ALA A 84 16.53 -3.97 4.37
N VAL A 85 15.61 -4.47 3.55
CA VAL A 85 15.17 -3.82 2.30
C VAL A 85 13.65 -3.88 2.20
N GLY A 86 13.10 -3.07 1.29
CA GLY A 86 11.67 -2.90 1.17
C GLY A 86 11.08 -2.05 2.28
N HIS A 87 9.84 -1.68 2.06
CA HIS A 87 9.01 -0.97 3.00
C HIS A 87 7.79 -1.82 3.33
N GLN A 88 7.34 -1.72 4.58
CA GLN A 88 6.08 -2.31 5.03
C GLN A 88 5.06 -1.20 5.29
N ALA A 89 3.80 -1.48 5.00
CA ALA A 89 2.71 -0.53 5.10
C ALA A 89 1.38 -1.23 5.38
N PHE A 90 0.43 -0.48 5.96
CA PHE A 90 -0.94 -0.92 6.17
C PHE A 90 -1.06 -2.28 6.87
N PRO A 91 -0.43 -2.49 8.03
CA PRO A 91 -0.64 -3.72 8.77
C PRO A 91 -2.05 -3.78 9.34
N ASP A 92 -2.63 -4.98 9.36
CA ASP A 92 -3.86 -5.32 10.07
C ASP A 92 -3.64 -6.50 11.02
N VAL A 93 -4.50 -6.63 12.03
CA VAL A 93 -4.40 -7.65 13.08
C VAL A 93 -5.77 -8.19 13.51
N SER A 94 -5.85 -9.51 13.68
CA SER A 94 -7.00 -10.20 14.27
C SER A 94 -6.56 -10.98 15.50
N ALA A 95 -7.44 -11.12 16.51
CA ALA A 95 -7.15 -11.83 17.74
C ALA A 95 -8.35 -12.70 18.17
N ASP A 96 -8.08 -13.95 18.55
CA ASP A 96 -9.07 -14.90 19.07
C ASP A 96 -8.41 -15.94 19.99
N GLY A 97 -8.86 -16.02 21.25
CA GLY A 97 -8.38 -17.02 22.21
C GLY A 97 -6.87 -16.99 22.48
N GLY A 98 -6.27 -15.79 22.47
CA GLY A 98 -4.83 -15.56 22.64
C GLY A 98 -3.96 -15.83 21.40
N VAL A 99 -4.58 -16.22 20.28
CA VAL A 99 -3.94 -16.33 18.97
C VAL A 99 -4.15 -15.03 18.21
N LEU A 100 -3.08 -14.49 17.63
CA LEU A 100 -3.09 -13.28 16.82
C LEU A 100 -2.60 -13.60 15.43
N HIS A 101 -3.24 -12.99 14.43
CA HIS A 101 -2.81 -13.04 13.05
C HIS A 101 -2.57 -11.61 12.57
N ALA A 102 -1.41 -11.36 11.96
CA ALA A 102 -1.05 -10.06 11.42
C ALA A 102 -0.68 -10.17 9.94
N PHE A 103 -1.01 -9.14 9.18
CA PHE A 103 -0.95 -9.12 7.72
C PHE A 103 -0.61 -7.70 7.24
N TRP A 104 0.29 -7.53 6.27
CA TRP A 104 0.68 -6.23 5.72
C TRP A 104 1.13 -6.30 4.25
N TRP A 105 1.21 -5.13 3.59
CA TRP A 105 1.91 -5.00 2.32
C TRP A 105 3.41 -4.81 2.55
N ASP A 106 4.22 -5.48 1.74
CA ASP A 106 5.66 -5.49 1.82
C ASP A 106 6.30 -5.34 0.44
N SER A 107 7.35 -4.53 0.35
CA SER A 107 8.11 -4.28 -0.89
C SER A 107 9.55 -4.79 -0.83
N ARG A 108 9.86 -5.79 0.00
CA ARG A 108 11.21 -6.39 0.07
C ARG A 108 11.70 -6.99 -1.24
N HIS A 109 10.77 -7.30 -2.16
CA HIS A 109 11.07 -7.81 -3.51
C HIS A 109 11.03 -6.72 -4.60
N ASP A 110 10.85 -5.45 -4.23
CA ASP A 110 10.91 -4.34 -5.19
C ASP A 110 12.32 -4.19 -5.76
N ARG A 111 12.46 -4.51 -7.05
CA ARG A 111 13.73 -4.37 -7.79
C ARG A 111 14.23 -2.93 -7.88
N CYS A 112 13.35 -1.95 -7.68
CA CYS A 112 13.63 -0.53 -7.69
C CYS A 112 13.71 0.07 -6.28
N TYR A 113 13.69 -0.76 -5.23
CA TYR A 113 13.71 -0.33 -3.85
C TYR A 113 14.79 0.73 -3.60
N SER A 114 14.37 1.80 -2.94
CA SER A 114 15.25 2.72 -2.25
C SER A 114 14.49 3.33 -1.10
N LEU A 115 15.18 3.45 0.03
CA LEU A 115 14.68 4.07 1.25
C LEU A 115 14.18 5.51 1.03
N ILE A 116 14.65 6.19 -0.02
CA ILE A 116 14.31 7.58 -0.37
C ILE A 116 13.35 7.71 -1.56
N ARG A 117 12.68 6.63 -1.98
CA ARG A 117 11.68 6.65 -3.07
C ARG A 117 10.36 6.02 -2.63
N PRO A 118 9.24 6.35 -3.29
CA PRO A 118 8.00 5.60 -3.13
C PRO A 118 8.16 4.15 -3.59
N PHE A 119 7.21 3.30 -3.20
CA PHE A 119 7.17 1.90 -3.63
C PHE A 119 7.21 1.81 -5.16
N GLY A 120 8.03 0.91 -5.70
CA GLY A 120 8.08 0.63 -7.13
C GLY A 120 8.63 1.77 -8.00
N ASN A 121 9.02 2.91 -7.42
CA ASN A 121 9.59 4.02 -8.18
C ASN A 121 11.09 3.82 -8.40
N CYS A 122 11.49 3.75 -9.65
CA CYS A 122 12.88 3.60 -10.06
C CYS A 122 13.59 4.96 -10.10
N ALA A 123 14.93 4.96 -10.20
CA ALA A 123 15.72 6.21 -10.23
C ALA A 123 15.44 7.07 -11.47
N ASN A 124 15.01 6.45 -12.57
CA ASN A 124 14.53 7.09 -13.80
C ASN A 124 13.03 7.43 -13.75
N ARG A 125 12.39 7.37 -12.56
CA ARG A 125 10.99 7.74 -12.27
C ARG A 125 9.91 6.83 -12.86
N THR A 126 10.26 5.85 -13.68
CA THR A 126 9.33 4.78 -14.06
C THR A 126 8.88 3.96 -12.85
N THR A 127 7.67 3.43 -12.89
CA THR A 127 7.08 2.57 -11.87
C THR A 127 7.14 1.09 -12.27
N VAL A 128 7.18 0.19 -11.26
CA VAL A 128 7.22 -1.26 -11.44
C VAL A 128 6.34 -1.95 -10.38
N PRO A 129 5.86 -3.18 -10.64
CA PRO A 129 5.27 -3.99 -9.58
C PRO A 129 6.24 -4.18 -8.42
N SER A 130 5.77 -3.90 -7.20
CA SER A 130 6.62 -3.77 -6.02
C SER A 130 5.97 -4.23 -4.72
N LEU A 131 4.68 -4.59 -4.74
CA LEU A 131 3.93 -4.96 -3.55
C LEU A 131 3.62 -6.45 -3.54
N ASP A 132 4.03 -7.11 -2.46
CA ASP A 132 3.57 -8.42 -2.04
C ASP A 132 2.78 -8.30 -0.73
N VAL A 133 2.05 -9.35 -0.39
CA VAL A 133 1.45 -9.53 0.93
C VAL A 133 2.29 -10.49 1.77
N PHE A 134 2.51 -10.13 3.02
CA PHE A 134 3.06 -11.03 4.04
C PHE A 134 2.16 -11.14 5.26
N ALA A 135 2.18 -12.30 5.91
CA ALA A 135 1.44 -12.54 7.14
C ALA A 135 2.26 -13.36 8.15
N THR A 136 1.94 -13.21 9.43
CA THR A 136 2.51 -13.97 10.54
C THR A 136 1.50 -14.19 11.65
N THR A 137 1.73 -15.18 12.51
CA THR A 137 0.87 -15.51 13.64
C THR A 137 1.63 -15.52 14.96
N SER A 138 0.92 -15.29 16.05
CA SER A 138 1.37 -15.46 17.42
C SER A 138 0.38 -16.32 18.17
N SER A 139 0.84 -17.38 18.84
CA SER A 139 -0.01 -18.25 19.66
C SER A 139 0.05 -17.91 21.16
N ASN A 140 0.63 -16.76 21.52
CA ASN A 140 0.91 -16.38 22.90
C ASN A 140 0.72 -14.87 23.12
N HIS A 141 -0.41 -14.35 22.68
CA HIS A 141 -0.82 -12.96 22.92
C HIS A 141 0.16 -11.91 22.38
N GLY A 142 0.90 -12.24 21.31
CA GLY A 142 1.87 -11.34 20.67
C GLY A 142 3.26 -11.35 21.30
N VAL A 143 3.54 -12.21 22.30
CA VAL A 143 4.87 -12.32 22.95
C VAL A 143 5.94 -12.77 21.95
N SER A 144 5.59 -13.68 21.05
CA SER A 144 6.46 -14.10 19.94
C SER A 144 5.64 -14.34 18.68
N TRP A 145 6.25 -14.08 17.54
CA TRP A 145 5.65 -14.26 16.21
C TRP A 145 6.40 -15.33 15.43
N THR A 146 5.69 -16.06 14.57
CA THR A 146 6.30 -16.97 13.60
C THR A 146 7.11 -16.22 12.55
N THR A 147 7.95 -16.93 11.80
CA THR A 147 8.57 -16.37 10.59
C THR A 147 7.46 -15.97 9.61
N PRO A 148 7.42 -14.71 9.15
CA PRO A 148 6.42 -14.26 8.19
C PRO A 148 6.49 -15.02 6.86
N VAL A 149 5.33 -15.28 6.27
CA VAL A 149 5.19 -15.96 4.99
C VAL A 149 4.62 -15.01 3.95
N LYS A 150 5.09 -15.15 2.70
CA LYS A 150 4.52 -14.45 1.55
C LYS A 150 3.21 -15.13 1.14
N ILE A 151 2.15 -14.35 0.98
CA ILE A 151 0.81 -14.84 0.59
C ILE A 151 0.59 -14.67 -0.91
N THR A 152 1.06 -13.57 -1.50
CA THR A 152 0.94 -13.31 -2.94
C THR A 152 1.85 -14.20 -3.78
N ASP A 153 1.32 -14.72 -4.87
CA ASP A 153 2.06 -15.42 -5.93
C ASP A 153 2.62 -14.45 -7.00
N ARG A 154 2.03 -13.27 -7.13
CA ARG A 154 2.43 -12.22 -8.07
C ARG A 154 2.49 -10.86 -7.36
N MET A 155 3.55 -10.09 -7.65
CA MET A 155 3.66 -8.70 -7.20
C MET A 155 2.72 -7.79 -7.98
N SER A 156 2.26 -6.75 -7.30
CA SER A 156 1.35 -5.75 -7.85
C SER A 156 2.00 -4.36 -7.95
N ASN A 157 1.56 -3.54 -8.93
CA ASN A 157 1.95 -2.13 -9.06
C ASN A 157 0.84 -1.22 -8.50
N GLY A 158 0.99 -0.74 -7.27
CA GLY A 158 0.04 0.21 -6.67
C GLY A 158 0.06 1.62 -7.28
N ASN A 159 0.95 1.88 -8.24
CA ASN A 159 1.14 3.20 -8.81
C ASN A 159 0.35 3.44 -10.10
N PHE A 160 -0.53 2.53 -10.54
CA PHE A 160 -1.37 2.78 -11.71
C PHE A 160 -2.34 3.96 -11.51
N GLU A 161 -2.46 4.82 -12.51
CA GLU A 161 -3.26 6.04 -12.48
C GLU A 161 -4.74 5.80 -12.79
N GLN A 162 -5.48 5.33 -11.80
CA GLN A 162 -6.87 4.88 -12.02
C GLN A 162 -7.93 5.91 -11.65
N PHE A 163 -7.55 6.93 -10.88
CA PHE A 163 -8.45 7.93 -10.30
C PHE A 163 -8.22 9.30 -10.92
N ASP A 164 -9.03 10.30 -10.52
CA ASP A 164 -8.99 11.68 -11.05
C ASP A 164 -9.01 11.70 -12.59
N ASN A 165 -9.93 10.92 -13.17
CA ASN A 165 -10.03 10.76 -14.61
C ASN A 165 -8.70 10.23 -15.22
N ARG A 166 -8.12 9.17 -14.62
CA ARG A 166 -6.87 8.51 -15.04
C ARG A 166 -5.63 9.38 -14.96
N ALA A 167 -5.41 10.03 -13.82
CA ALA A 167 -4.28 10.95 -13.65
C ALA A 167 -3.64 10.89 -12.26
N VAL A 168 -4.17 10.05 -11.37
CA VAL A 168 -3.59 9.84 -10.04
C VAL A 168 -3.70 8.38 -9.62
N PRO A 169 -2.65 7.82 -9.00
CA PRO A 169 -2.73 6.53 -8.35
C PRO A 169 -3.50 6.58 -7.04
N PHE A 170 -4.11 5.45 -6.69
CA PHE A 170 -4.81 5.28 -5.42
C PHE A 170 -4.67 3.86 -4.91
N GLY A 171 -4.23 3.74 -3.65
CA GLY A 171 -3.94 2.49 -2.95
C GLY A 171 -5.11 1.90 -2.17
N GLY A 172 -6.00 2.76 -1.64
CA GLY A 172 -7.15 2.37 -0.81
C GLY A 172 -6.86 1.61 0.48
N ASP A 173 -7.83 1.61 1.42
CA ASP A 173 -7.75 0.99 2.75
C ASP A 173 -8.12 -0.52 2.74
N TYR A 174 -7.69 -1.24 1.72
CA TYR A 174 -8.13 -2.61 1.48
C TYR A 174 -6.98 -3.57 1.73
N LEU A 175 -6.69 -3.76 3.01
CA LEU A 175 -5.89 -4.85 3.51
C LEU A 175 -6.48 -5.21 4.86
N THR A 176 -7.17 -6.35 4.95
CA THR A 176 -7.78 -6.78 6.21
C THR A 176 -7.62 -8.26 6.45
N ILE A 177 -7.49 -8.64 7.72
CA ILE A 177 -7.43 -10.01 8.19
C ILE A 177 -8.53 -10.27 9.23
N THR A 178 -9.14 -11.45 9.14
CA THR A 178 -10.02 -11.97 10.17
C THR A 178 -9.62 -13.39 10.53
N GLY A 179 -9.71 -13.74 11.81
CA GLY A 179 -9.35 -15.06 12.30
C GLY A 179 -10.28 -15.58 13.39
N VAL A 180 -10.28 -16.90 13.52
CA VAL A 180 -10.91 -17.68 14.60
C VAL A 180 -9.96 -18.82 14.96
N GLY A 181 -9.44 -18.80 16.19
CA GLY A 181 -8.45 -19.71 16.71
C GLY A 181 -7.17 -19.71 15.87
N SER A 182 -6.90 -20.82 15.19
CA SER A 182 -5.71 -20.98 14.32
C SER A 182 -6.02 -20.79 12.83
N PHE A 183 -7.26 -20.45 12.49
CA PHE A 183 -7.66 -20.16 11.12
C PHE A 183 -7.75 -18.65 10.93
N ALA A 184 -7.13 -18.13 9.87
CA ALA A 184 -7.31 -16.76 9.45
C ALA A 184 -7.38 -16.63 7.92
N PHE A 185 -8.06 -15.59 7.47
CA PHE A 185 -8.22 -15.25 6.07
C PHE A 185 -7.97 -13.76 5.88
N GLY A 186 -7.03 -13.42 5.00
CA GLY A 186 -6.69 -12.06 4.63
C GLY A 186 -7.23 -11.72 3.25
N THR A 187 -7.64 -10.46 3.06
CA THR A 187 -8.02 -9.90 1.75
C THR A 187 -7.28 -8.59 1.48
N TRP A 188 -6.86 -8.37 0.23
CA TRP A 188 -6.17 -7.14 -0.19
C TRP A 188 -6.61 -6.65 -1.56
N THR A 189 -6.45 -5.34 -1.80
CA THR A 189 -6.42 -4.78 -3.15
C THR A 189 -5.14 -5.15 -3.88
N ASP A 190 -5.30 -5.52 -5.15
CA ASP A 190 -4.24 -5.93 -6.05
C ASP A 190 -4.49 -5.37 -7.45
N TRP A 191 -3.43 -4.91 -8.10
CA TRP A 191 -3.40 -4.26 -9.40
C TRP A 191 -2.76 -5.14 -10.48
N ARG A 192 -2.49 -6.42 -10.19
CA ARG A 192 -1.84 -7.34 -11.15
C ARG A 192 -2.57 -7.49 -12.48
N ASP A 193 -3.87 -7.22 -12.50
CA ASP A 193 -4.74 -7.34 -13.66
C ASP A 193 -5.10 -6.00 -14.30
N THR A 194 -4.67 -4.88 -13.71
CA THR A 194 -4.81 -3.57 -14.36
C THR A 194 -4.17 -3.61 -15.74
N VAL A 195 -4.97 -3.30 -16.76
CA VAL A 195 -4.51 -3.23 -18.14
C VAL A 195 -3.78 -1.90 -18.31
N HIS A 196 -2.46 -2.01 -18.48
CA HIS A 196 -1.58 -0.89 -18.80
C HIS A 196 -1.96 -0.23 -20.14
N GLY A 197 -1.74 1.08 -20.24
CA GLY A 197 -2.07 1.84 -21.44
C GLY A 197 -1.16 3.04 -21.66
N THR A 198 -1.70 4.06 -22.31
CA THR A 198 -1.05 5.34 -22.53
C THR A 198 -2.09 6.44 -22.34
N ASP A 199 -1.72 7.57 -21.74
CA ASP A 199 -2.57 8.74 -21.67
C ASP A 199 -2.31 9.70 -22.85
N PRO A 200 -3.23 9.79 -23.83
CA PRO A 200 -3.04 10.69 -24.95
C PRO A 200 -3.10 12.19 -24.57
N ARG A 201 -3.44 12.52 -23.32
CA ARG A 201 -3.38 13.89 -22.79
C ARG A 201 -1.95 14.33 -22.45
N GLU A 202 -1.02 13.40 -22.28
CA GLU A 202 0.34 13.66 -21.80
C GLU A 202 1.30 13.80 -22.98
N ALA A 203 1.31 14.99 -23.59
CA ALA A 203 2.18 15.31 -24.71
C ALA A 203 2.99 16.60 -24.42
N PRO A 204 4.29 16.52 -24.10
CA PRO A 204 5.07 15.28 -23.95
C PRO A 204 4.64 14.47 -22.72
N GLU A 205 4.98 13.18 -22.78
CA GLU A 205 4.80 12.20 -21.71
C GLU A 205 5.33 12.70 -20.37
N ASP A 206 4.69 12.27 -19.27
CA ASP A 206 5.03 12.74 -17.94
C ASP A 206 6.31 12.07 -17.37
N GLN A 207 6.54 12.23 -16.06
CA GLN A 207 7.77 11.78 -15.44
C GLN A 207 7.91 10.26 -15.36
N ASP A 208 6.82 9.50 -15.34
CA ASP A 208 6.88 8.05 -15.22
C ASP A 208 6.98 7.32 -16.56
N ALA A 209 7.02 8.07 -17.66
CA ALA A 209 7.21 7.53 -19.01
C ALA A 209 6.15 6.48 -19.38
N ALA A 210 4.89 6.84 -19.16
CA ALA A 210 3.70 6.02 -19.32
C ALA A 210 3.65 4.75 -18.46
N THR A 211 4.57 4.50 -17.53
CA THR A 211 4.59 3.20 -16.80
C THR A 211 3.49 3.08 -15.75
N SER A 212 2.85 4.19 -15.39
CA SER A 212 1.67 4.21 -14.51
C SER A 212 0.35 4.37 -15.27
N ASP A 213 0.41 4.65 -16.58
CA ASP A 213 -0.78 4.83 -17.39
C ASP A 213 -1.63 3.58 -17.47
N VAL A 214 -2.94 3.79 -17.52
CA VAL A 214 -3.90 2.71 -17.68
C VAL A 214 -4.62 2.80 -19.02
N HIS A 215 -5.14 1.67 -19.47
CA HIS A 215 -5.91 1.57 -20.68
C HIS A 215 -7.13 2.51 -20.64
N GLN A 216 -7.28 3.30 -21.69
CA GLN A 216 -8.36 4.28 -21.85
C GLN A 216 -8.63 4.52 -23.34
N CYS A 217 -9.89 4.76 -23.70
CA CYS A 217 -10.31 4.91 -25.09
C CYS A 217 -10.76 6.34 -25.40
N ARG A 218 -9.90 7.32 -25.12
CA ARG A 218 -10.22 8.73 -25.38
C ARG A 218 -10.15 9.04 -26.87
N VAL A 219 -11.02 9.95 -27.29
CA VAL A 219 -11.01 10.54 -28.63
C VAL A 219 -10.94 12.07 -28.54
N VAL A 220 -10.39 12.71 -29.57
CA VAL A 220 -10.42 14.17 -29.68
C VAL A 220 -11.82 14.60 -30.12
N LEU A 221 -12.46 15.45 -29.33
CA LEU A 221 -13.71 16.11 -29.64
C LEU A 221 -13.42 17.53 -30.13
N THR A 222 -14.03 17.92 -31.24
CA THR A 222 -14.00 19.31 -31.72
C THR A 222 -15.31 20.00 -31.33
N ILE A 223 -15.22 20.95 -30.39
CA ILE A 223 -16.37 21.73 -29.92
C ILE A 223 -16.35 23.09 -30.61
N GLN A 224 -17.48 23.47 -31.22
CA GLN A 224 -17.63 24.81 -31.79
C GLN A 224 -17.93 25.83 -30.69
N THR A 225 -17.05 26.82 -30.53
CA THR A 225 -17.25 27.95 -29.61
C THR A 225 -17.50 29.23 -30.41
N LYS A 226 -17.94 30.31 -29.74
CA LYS A 226 -18.07 31.63 -30.38
C LYS A 226 -16.74 32.16 -30.95
N SER A 227 -15.61 31.65 -30.46
CA SER A 227 -14.26 32.03 -30.90
C SER A 227 -13.65 31.07 -31.94
N GLY A 228 -14.42 30.06 -32.38
CA GLY A 228 -13.96 29.02 -33.32
C GLY A 228 -13.92 27.61 -32.72
N PRO A 229 -13.49 26.60 -33.49
CA PRO A 229 -13.37 25.22 -33.02
C PRO A 229 -12.27 25.07 -31.98
N VAL A 230 -12.56 24.35 -30.90
CA VAL A 230 -11.59 23.95 -29.87
C VAL A 230 -11.55 22.42 -29.80
N ASN A 231 -10.35 21.86 -29.81
CA ASN A 231 -10.15 20.42 -29.62
C ASN A 231 -9.96 20.12 -28.13
N THR A 232 -10.63 19.10 -27.62
CA THR A 232 -10.49 18.61 -26.25
C THR A 232 -10.60 17.09 -26.23
N TRP A 233 -10.01 16.44 -25.24
CA TRP A 233 -10.15 15.00 -25.07
C TRP A 233 -11.52 14.64 -24.48
N SER A 234 -12.12 13.56 -24.95
CA SER A 234 -13.31 12.98 -24.32
C SER A 234 -13.00 12.41 -22.93
N GLY A 235 -14.04 12.02 -22.20
CA GLY A 235 -13.90 11.04 -21.13
C GLY A 235 -13.34 9.70 -21.66
N ASP A 236 -12.96 8.81 -20.75
CA ASP A 236 -12.64 7.43 -21.09
C ASP A 236 -13.89 6.72 -21.61
N LEU A 237 -13.84 6.23 -22.86
CA LEU A 237 -14.95 5.55 -23.51
C LEU A 237 -14.94 4.03 -23.32
N CYS A 238 -13.90 3.47 -22.68
CA CYS A 238 -13.81 2.05 -22.36
C CYS A 238 -13.43 1.82 -20.89
N PRO A 239 -14.19 2.40 -19.93
CA PRO A 239 -13.82 2.34 -18.52
C PRO A 239 -13.83 0.91 -17.93
N HIS A 240 -14.38 -0.08 -18.63
CA HIS A 240 -14.46 -1.47 -18.19
C HIS A 240 -13.49 -2.40 -18.92
N ASP A 241 -12.61 -1.88 -19.76
CA ASP A 241 -11.65 -2.68 -20.54
C ASP A 241 -10.34 -2.90 -19.74
N GLY A 242 -10.46 -2.99 -18.42
CA GLY A 242 -9.39 -3.39 -17.50
C GLY A 242 -8.49 -2.28 -16.97
N GLY A 243 -8.60 -1.04 -17.47
CA GLY A 243 -7.81 0.10 -16.98
C GLY A 243 -8.08 0.44 -15.50
N ILE A 244 -9.17 -0.04 -14.92
CA ILE A 244 -9.56 0.21 -13.51
C ILE A 244 -9.54 -1.02 -12.62
N ASP A 245 -8.93 -2.11 -13.08
CA ASP A 245 -8.97 -3.38 -12.36
C ASP A 245 -8.09 -3.30 -11.11
N GLN A 246 -8.68 -2.75 -10.04
CA GLN A 246 -8.24 -2.84 -8.64
C GLN A 246 -9.00 -3.98 -7.98
N ASN A 247 -8.51 -5.20 -8.20
CA ASN A 247 -9.19 -6.42 -7.77
C ASN A 247 -8.97 -6.68 -6.29
N ILE A 248 -9.94 -7.32 -5.62
CA ILE A 248 -9.77 -7.84 -4.26
C ILE A 248 -9.41 -9.31 -4.34
N TYR A 249 -8.24 -9.64 -3.83
CA TYR A 249 -7.78 -11.02 -3.66
C TYR A 249 -7.86 -11.43 -2.20
N GLY A 250 -7.84 -12.75 -1.95
CA GLY A 250 -7.85 -13.28 -0.60
C GLY A 250 -7.24 -14.66 -0.51
N ALA A 251 -6.71 -15.00 0.66
CA ALA A 251 -6.08 -16.29 0.93
C ALA A 251 -6.10 -16.61 2.43
N VAL A 252 -5.98 -17.89 2.74
CA VAL A 252 -5.71 -18.35 4.10
C VAL A 252 -4.33 -17.85 4.54
N THR A 253 -4.24 -17.38 5.77
CA THR A 253 -3.00 -16.91 6.39
C THR A 253 -2.60 -17.84 7.54
N PRO A 254 -1.31 -17.86 7.95
CA PRO A 254 -0.91 -18.51 9.20
C PRO A 254 -1.62 -17.91 10.40
#